data_AF-A0A8X7S108-F1
#
_entry.id   AF-A0A8X7S108-F1
#
_cell.length_a   1.000
_cell.length_b   1.000
_cell.length_c   1.000
_cell.angle_alpha   90.00
_cell.angle_beta   90.00
_cell.angle_gamma   90.00
#
_symmetry.space_group_name_H-M   'P 1'
#
loop_
_entity.id
_entity.type
_entity.pdbx_description
1 polymer ?
#
loop_
_entity_poly.entity_id
_entity_poly.type
_entity_poly.pdbx_seq_one_letter_code
_entity_poly.pdbx_strand_id
1 'polypeptide(L)'
;MFGGVFSVPVNNPHLRKSGSRLIIANLEGENDLKNSSMQLGTIAKLRSPLLLSSLKVALYVGGLYVCGKIGWESVMKMGLDTRELFFYETFLYYNPLLLITMMVWLWGVNLWVFSRTGVDYAAIFYLGPDHLSHKEIWKCARWMTTIILTSMTAYLYLYSHGDVSLAASQPIVLYLSAVIILIIPFDIFYMSSRYYLLWTFWRILFPVKTVSFSDFFLADILTSLSKVLSDLERSVCRMVHRQVATVAWFEADSVCGSHSAVIPLVLVLPYLFRLFQCIRQYKDSKDIANIWNAGKYLTAVPVIFLSALKYFIDQDTWTYSIQPAWILSGLANTFFSFFWDVLRDWDLSVFTRIFKFTKPNLCSHLLYGRRWVYVWVIGSNLVLRWTWTYKLSAHLRNNYITVFIITLLEIYRRFQWAFFRIENVWYKINNPKRTTSHQTNPVSLQNDNGGEQEKLLAHSHSLGV
;
A
#
# COMPACT_ATOMS: atom_id res chain seq x y z
N MET A 1 -43.53 -44.42 28.78
CA MET A 1 -44.88 -43.85 28.60
C MET A 1 -44.86 -42.95 27.38
N PHE A 2 -45.95 -42.92 26.60
CA PHE A 2 -46.24 -42.05 25.45
C PHE A 2 -45.09 -41.69 24.49
N GLY A 3 -45.14 -42.27 23.29
CA GLY A 3 -44.48 -41.77 22.08
C GLY A 3 -45.52 -41.61 20.95
N GLY A 4 -45.11 -41.07 19.80
CA GLY A 4 -45.99 -40.94 18.63
C GLY A 4 -45.28 -40.36 17.40
N VAL A 5 -45.17 -41.16 16.34
CA VAL A 5 -44.70 -40.78 15.00
C VAL A 5 -45.86 -40.98 14.03
N PHE A 6 -46.12 -40.05 13.10
CA PHE A 6 -46.94 -40.31 11.91
C PHE A 6 -46.62 -39.34 10.74
N SER A 7 -47.12 -39.66 9.54
CA SER A 7 -46.62 -39.13 8.26
C SER A 7 -47.70 -38.95 7.16
N VAL A 8 -47.57 -37.89 6.35
CA VAL A 8 -47.81 -37.75 4.88
C VAL A 8 -48.84 -38.67 4.20
N PRO A 9 -49.95 -38.14 3.61
CA PRO A 9 -50.11 -38.06 2.12
C PRO A 9 -50.95 -36.83 1.60
N VAL A 10 -50.73 -36.13 0.45
CA VAL A 10 -50.75 -36.39 -1.03
C VAL A 10 -52.07 -35.97 -1.78
N ASN A 11 -51.95 -35.04 -2.76
CA ASN A 11 -52.84 -34.72 -3.94
C ASN A 11 -54.31 -34.26 -3.68
N ASN A 12 -55.14 -33.72 -4.62
CA ASN A 12 -55.12 -33.55 -6.11
C ASN A 12 -56.00 -32.30 -6.55
N PRO A 13 -56.16 -31.94 -7.87
CA PRO A 13 -56.75 -30.65 -8.34
C PRO A 13 -58.05 -30.73 -9.20
N HIS A 14 -58.62 -29.55 -9.58
CA HIS A 14 -59.62 -29.27 -10.65
C HIS A 14 -59.77 -27.71 -10.79
N LEU A 15 -60.17 -26.98 -11.86
CA LEU A 15 -60.47 -27.07 -13.33
C LEU A 15 -60.01 -25.71 -13.96
N ARG A 16 -59.78 -25.40 -15.26
CA ARG A 16 -60.01 -25.99 -16.61
C ARG A 16 -61.25 -25.53 -17.44
N LYS A 17 -61.28 -24.28 -17.94
CA LYS A 17 -61.84 -23.74 -19.24
C LYS A 17 -61.69 -22.20 -19.26
N SER A 18 -61.33 -21.43 -20.31
CA SER A 18 -61.36 -21.51 -21.79
C SER A 18 -62.57 -20.81 -22.44
N GLY A 19 -62.33 -19.73 -23.22
CA GLY A 19 -63.31 -18.92 -23.98
C GLY A 19 -62.64 -17.71 -24.68
N SER A 20 -63.12 -17.28 -25.86
CA SER A 20 -62.32 -16.47 -26.81
C SER A 20 -63.09 -15.33 -27.51
N ARG A 21 -62.47 -14.13 -27.64
CA ARG A 21 -62.72 -13.05 -28.66
C ARG A 21 -64.12 -12.37 -28.62
N LEU A 22 -64.40 -11.14 -29.12
CA LEU A 22 -63.65 -9.98 -29.67
C LEU A 22 -64.56 -8.70 -29.60
N ILE A 23 -64.01 -7.47 -29.80
CA ILE A 23 -64.72 -6.25 -30.32
C ILE A 23 -65.77 -5.58 -29.37
N ILE A 24 -65.87 -4.24 -29.17
CA ILE A 24 -65.13 -3.05 -29.70
C ILE A 24 -65.21 -1.81 -28.77
N ALA A 25 -64.26 -0.87 -28.96
CA ALA A 25 -64.28 0.59 -28.69
C ALA A 25 -64.30 1.21 -27.25
N ASN A 26 -63.54 2.30 -27.16
CA ASN A 26 -63.66 3.50 -26.31
C ASN A 26 -63.57 3.41 -24.78
N LEU A 27 -62.34 3.61 -24.27
CA LEU A 27 -61.99 4.84 -23.52
C LEU A 27 -60.46 4.97 -23.39
N GLU A 28 -59.88 5.98 -24.03
CA GLU A 28 -58.47 6.34 -23.85
C GLU A 28 -58.32 7.26 -22.61
N GLY A 29 -57.22 7.12 -21.85
CA GLY A 29 -56.90 8.10 -20.79
C GLY A 29 -55.97 7.64 -19.66
N GLU A 30 -56.04 6.38 -19.19
CA GLU A 30 -55.50 6.04 -17.87
C GLU A 30 -54.10 5.38 -17.84
N ASN A 31 -53.63 4.80 -18.96
CA ASN A 31 -52.38 4.02 -18.96
C ASN A 31 -51.10 4.87 -18.94
N ASP A 32 -51.09 6.03 -19.60
CA ASP A 32 -49.87 6.84 -19.71
C ASP A 32 -49.45 7.44 -18.38
N LEU A 33 -50.39 7.90 -17.54
CA LEU A 33 -50.07 8.46 -16.22
C LEU A 33 -49.37 7.41 -15.31
N LYS A 34 -49.73 6.13 -15.47
CA LYS A 34 -49.16 5.00 -14.71
C LYS A 34 -47.78 4.61 -15.22
N ASN A 35 -47.57 4.62 -16.54
CA ASN A 35 -46.23 4.43 -17.13
C ASN A 35 -45.30 5.60 -16.84
N SER A 36 -45.76 6.85 -16.97
CA SER A 36 -44.98 8.06 -16.67
C SER A 36 -44.58 8.12 -15.20
N SER A 37 -45.48 7.81 -14.25
CA SER A 37 -45.15 7.79 -12.82
C SER A 37 -44.17 6.66 -12.46
N MET A 38 -44.30 5.47 -13.06
CA MET A 38 -43.34 4.38 -12.86
C MET A 38 -41.96 4.66 -13.47
N GLN A 39 -41.90 5.27 -14.67
CA GLN A 39 -40.65 5.75 -15.25
C GLN A 39 -40.03 6.89 -14.43
N LEU A 40 -40.81 7.89 -14.02
CA LEU A 40 -40.34 9.02 -13.21
C LEU A 40 -39.80 8.55 -11.85
N GLY A 41 -40.49 7.61 -11.19
CA GLY A 41 -40.02 6.99 -9.94
C GLY A 41 -38.72 6.20 -10.12
N THR A 42 -38.58 5.48 -11.24
CA THR A 42 -37.35 4.74 -11.59
C THR A 42 -36.19 5.69 -11.89
N ILE A 43 -36.45 6.75 -12.67
CA ILE A 43 -35.48 7.82 -12.98
C ILE A 43 -35.08 8.55 -11.69
N ALA A 44 -36.00 8.86 -10.78
CA ALA A 44 -35.70 9.49 -9.51
C ALA A 44 -34.84 8.59 -8.60
N LYS A 45 -35.12 7.28 -8.52
CA LYS A 45 -34.29 6.30 -7.81
C LYS A 45 -32.90 6.10 -8.43
N LEU A 46 -32.74 6.32 -9.74
CA LEU A 46 -31.43 6.24 -10.41
C LEU A 46 -30.64 7.56 -10.32
N ARG A 47 -31.34 8.71 -10.35
CA ARG A 47 -30.75 10.05 -10.32
C ARG A 47 -30.29 10.46 -8.93
N SER A 48 -30.98 10.03 -7.88
CA SER A 48 -30.63 10.33 -6.48
C SER A 48 -29.26 9.79 -6.01
N PRO A 49 -28.84 8.52 -6.24
CA PRO A 49 -27.50 8.06 -5.87
C PRO A 49 -26.40 8.71 -6.71
N LEU A 50 -26.67 9.03 -7.98
CA LEU A 50 -25.74 9.76 -8.85
C LEU A 50 -25.53 11.19 -8.34
N LEU A 51 -26.62 11.93 -8.05
CA LEU A 51 -26.55 13.27 -7.45
C LEU A 51 -25.82 13.27 -6.11
N LEU A 52 -26.10 12.29 -5.24
CA LEU A 52 -25.42 12.15 -3.94
C LEU A 52 -23.92 11.83 -4.11
N SER A 53 -23.54 11.07 -5.15
CA SER A 53 -22.13 10.82 -5.48
C SER A 53 -21.45 12.08 -6.01
N SER A 54 -22.08 12.80 -6.95
CA SER A 54 -21.57 14.07 -7.48
C SER A 54 -21.43 15.14 -6.40
N LEU A 55 -22.39 15.24 -5.47
CA LEU A 55 -22.33 16.14 -4.32
C LEU A 55 -21.14 15.79 -3.39
N LYS A 56 -20.93 14.51 -3.10
CA LYS A 56 -19.77 14.06 -2.30
C LYS A 56 -18.42 14.37 -2.96
N VAL A 57 -18.36 14.31 -4.30
CA VAL A 57 -17.15 14.72 -5.06
C VAL A 57 -17.01 16.25 -5.05
N ALA A 58 -18.08 17.00 -5.27
CA ALA A 58 -18.06 18.46 -5.27
C ALA A 58 -17.66 19.04 -3.90
N LEU A 59 -18.17 18.47 -2.80
CA LEU A 59 -17.77 18.84 -1.43
C LEU A 59 -16.29 18.52 -1.15
N TYR A 60 -15.78 17.39 -1.63
CA TYR A 60 -14.36 17.04 -1.48
C TYR A 60 -13.45 18.00 -2.26
N VAL A 61 -13.79 18.29 -3.54
CA VAL A 61 -13.03 19.24 -4.37
C VAL A 61 -13.12 20.67 -3.84
N GLY A 62 -14.31 21.10 -3.38
CA GLY A 62 -14.49 22.39 -2.71
C GLY A 62 -13.69 22.52 -1.42
N GLY A 63 -13.65 21.46 -0.60
CA GLY A 63 -12.81 21.38 0.59
C GLY A 63 -11.32 21.52 0.26
N LEU A 64 -10.83 20.82 -0.77
CA LEU A 64 -9.45 20.96 -1.26
C LEU A 64 -9.14 22.38 -1.76
N TYR A 65 -10.07 23.00 -2.50
CA TYR A 65 -9.93 24.38 -2.95
C TYR A 65 -9.86 25.38 -1.77
N VAL A 66 -10.72 25.21 -0.76
CA VAL A 66 -10.68 26.03 0.47
C VAL A 66 -9.37 25.83 1.24
N CYS A 67 -8.89 24.58 1.39
CA CYS A 67 -7.61 24.29 2.04
C CYS A 67 -6.44 24.96 1.30
N GLY A 68 -6.44 24.89 -0.04
CA GLY A 68 -5.43 25.52 -0.89
C GLY A 68 -5.48 27.06 -0.84
N LYS A 69 -6.69 27.65 -0.87
CA LYS A 69 -6.87 29.10 -0.77
C LYS A 69 -6.36 29.64 0.58
N ILE A 70 -6.83 29.08 1.70
CA ILE A 70 -6.40 29.50 3.04
C ILE A 70 -4.90 29.28 3.22
N GLY A 71 -4.36 28.15 2.73
CA GLY A 71 -2.93 27.88 2.76
C GLY A 71 -2.10 28.92 1.98
N TRP A 72 -2.56 29.31 0.78
CA TRP A 72 -1.93 30.34 -0.03
C TRP A 72 -1.97 31.71 0.64
N GLU A 73 -3.13 32.14 1.14
CA GLU A 73 -3.30 33.41 1.87
C GLU A 73 -2.41 33.47 3.13
N SER A 74 -2.31 32.35 3.87
CA SER A 74 -1.43 32.22 5.05
C SER A 74 0.05 32.32 4.70
N VAL A 75 0.49 31.71 3.59
CA VAL A 75 1.89 31.77 3.10
C VAL A 75 2.24 33.16 2.57
N MET A 76 1.32 33.81 1.86
CA MET A 76 1.54 35.15 1.29
C MET A 76 1.61 36.25 2.36
N LYS A 77 1.01 36.01 3.54
CA LYS A 77 1.14 36.86 4.73
C LYS A 77 2.54 36.81 5.38
N MET A 78 3.35 35.80 5.07
CA MET A 78 4.71 35.64 5.63
C MET A 78 5.77 36.40 4.81
N GLY A 79 6.76 36.96 5.50
CA GLY A 79 7.96 37.53 4.88
C GLY A 79 8.78 36.49 4.11
N LEU A 80 9.55 36.94 3.12
CA LEU A 80 10.24 36.06 2.17
C LEU A 80 11.22 35.10 2.87
N ASP A 81 12.07 35.61 3.76
CA ASP A 81 13.12 34.81 4.43
C ASP A 81 12.53 33.76 5.38
N THR A 82 11.42 34.09 6.05
CA THR A 82 10.68 33.14 6.90
C THR A 82 9.93 32.07 6.11
N ARG A 83 9.58 32.34 4.84
CA ARG A 83 8.73 31.47 4.02
C ARG A 83 9.43 30.17 3.64
N GLU A 84 10.73 30.19 3.33
CA GLU A 84 11.47 28.97 2.98
C GLU A 84 11.65 28.04 4.17
N LEU A 85 12.05 28.58 5.33
CA LEU A 85 12.14 27.84 6.59
C LEU A 85 10.78 27.22 6.97
N PHE A 86 9.70 27.99 6.83
CA PHE A 86 8.36 27.54 7.16
C PHE A 86 7.84 26.45 6.20
N PHE A 87 8.14 26.56 4.90
CA PHE A 87 7.87 25.47 3.96
C PHE A 87 8.66 24.21 4.32
N TYR A 88 9.95 24.32 4.66
CA TYR A 88 10.76 23.18 5.10
C TYR A 88 10.18 22.50 6.35
N GLU A 89 9.77 23.26 7.37
CA GLU A 89 9.11 22.72 8.56
C GLU A 89 7.79 22.02 8.25
N THR A 90 6.92 22.68 7.47
CA THR A 90 5.65 22.08 7.03
C THR A 90 5.92 20.79 6.24
N PHE A 91 6.97 20.77 5.43
CA PHE A 91 7.37 19.56 4.72
C PHE A 91 7.81 18.45 5.67
N LEU A 92 8.66 18.77 6.66
CA LEU A 92 9.15 17.81 7.64
C LEU A 92 8.01 17.13 8.41
N TYR A 93 7.00 17.88 8.89
CA TYR A 93 5.92 17.29 9.68
C TYR A 93 4.84 16.59 8.85
N TYR A 94 4.53 17.04 7.63
CA TYR A 94 3.40 16.51 6.85
C TYR A 94 3.78 15.49 5.77
N ASN A 95 5.02 15.52 5.26
CA ASN A 95 5.49 14.60 4.21
C ASN A 95 5.31 13.10 4.55
N PRO A 96 5.59 12.61 5.78
CA PRO A 96 5.52 11.17 6.04
C PRO A 96 4.11 10.60 5.86
N LEU A 97 3.10 11.26 6.42
CA LEU A 97 1.70 10.83 6.31
C LEU A 97 1.13 11.09 4.92
N LEU A 98 1.54 12.16 4.23
CA LEU A 98 1.18 12.38 2.82
C LEU A 98 1.67 11.23 1.92
N LEU A 99 2.94 10.81 2.06
CA LEU A 99 3.51 9.73 1.25
C LEU A 99 2.92 8.35 1.59
N ILE A 100 2.65 8.06 2.87
CA ILE A 100 1.89 6.86 3.26
C ILE A 100 0.50 6.88 2.60
N THR A 101 -0.19 8.02 2.62
CA THR A 101 -1.51 8.18 1.99
C THR A 101 -1.46 7.99 0.48
N MET A 102 -0.42 8.47 -0.21
CA MET A 102 -0.21 8.21 -1.64
C MET A 102 -0.01 6.72 -1.92
N MET A 103 0.69 5.97 -1.06
CA MET A 103 0.79 4.52 -1.21
C MET A 103 -0.57 3.82 -1.02
N VAL A 104 -1.43 4.28 -0.11
CA VAL A 104 -2.80 3.74 0.04
C VAL A 104 -3.67 4.05 -1.19
N TRP A 105 -3.56 5.25 -1.77
CA TRP A 105 -4.22 5.60 -3.04
C TRP A 105 -3.83 4.67 -4.18
N LEU A 106 -2.52 4.46 -4.36
CA LEU A 106 -1.95 3.58 -5.39
C LEU A 106 -2.29 2.10 -5.15
N TRP A 107 -2.35 1.67 -3.88
CA TRP A 107 -2.85 0.33 -3.53
C TRP A 107 -4.32 0.14 -3.92
N GLY A 108 -5.16 1.15 -3.73
CA GLY A 108 -6.53 1.13 -4.24
C GLY A 108 -6.62 1.00 -5.77
N VAL A 109 -5.68 1.59 -6.52
CA VAL A 109 -5.57 1.38 -7.97
C VAL A 109 -5.18 -0.06 -8.31
N ASN A 110 -4.24 -0.67 -7.58
CA ASN A 110 -3.89 -2.09 -7.76
C ASN A 110 -5.12 -2.99 -7.58
N LEU A 111 -5.83 -2.86 -6.45
CA LEU A 111 -7.05 -3.62 -6.17
C LEU A 111 -8.17 -3.37 -7.20
N TRP A 112 -8.29 -2.16 -7.71
CA TRP A 112 -9.25 -1.85 -8.77
C TRP A 112 -8.92 -2.63 -10.05
N VAL A 113 -7.67 -2.61 -10.51
CA VAL A 113 -7.24 -3.39 -11.69
C VAL A 113 -7.45 -4.88 -11.48
N PHE A 114 -7.03 -5.45 -10.34
CA PHE A 114 -7.23 -6.88 -10.06
C PHE A 114 -8.71 -7.29 -10.10
N SER A 115 -9.59 -6.46 -9.52
CA SER A 115 -11.04 -6.67 -9.58
C SER A 115 -11.65 -6.48 -10.98
N ARG A 116 -10.94 -5.81 -11.90
CA ARG A 116 -11.31 -5.69 -13.32
C ARG A 116 -10.79 -6.82 -14.19
N THR A 117 -9.65 -7.43 -13.85
CA THR A 117 -9.04 -8.54 -14.60
C THR A 117 -9.46 -9.93 -14.13
N GLY A 118 -10.15 -10.04 -12.99
CA GLY A 118 -10.51 -11.33 -12.38
C GLY A 118 -9.36 -11.98 -11.60
N VAL A 119 -8.34 -11.20 -11.22
CA VAL A 119 -7.26 -11.66 -10.35
C VAL A 119 -7.78 -11.71 -8.92
N ASP A 120 -8.00 -12.93 -8.41
CA ASP A 120 -8.33 -13.19 -7.02
C ASP A 120 -7.12 -12.90 -6.12
N TYR A 121 -7.05 -11.66 -5.63
CA TYR A 121 -6.08 -11.23 -4.64
C TYR A 121 -6.47 -11.66 -3.22
N ALA A 122 -7.75 -11.97 -2.95
CA ALA A 122 -8.20 -12.36 -1.63
C ALA A 122 -7.62 -13.73 -1.24
N ALA A 123 -7.65 -14.71 -2.15
CA ALA A 123 -7.00 -15.99 -1.97
C ALA A 123 -5.48 -15.86 -1.78
N ILE A 124 -4.80 -15.00 -2.55
CA ILE A 124 -3.34 -14.80 -2.51
C ILE A 124 -2.87 -14.24 -1.16
N PHE A 125 -3.65 -13.35 -0.56
CA PHE A 125 -3.36 -12.74 0.73
C PHE A 125 -4.02 -13.46 1.92
N TYR A 126 -4.78 -14.54 1.68
CA TYR A 126 -5.57 -15.26 2.69
C TYR A 126 -6.52 -14.33 3.46
N LEU A 127 -7.27 -13.50 2.73
CA LEU A 127 -8.21 -12.53 3.29
C LEU A 127 -9.59 -13.15 3.57
N GLY A 128 -10.24 -12.69 4.64
CA GLY A 128 -11.63 -13.06 4.96
C GLY A 128 -12.67 -12.50 3.98
N PRO A 129 -13.94 -12.90 4.10
CA PRO A 129 -15.04 -12.37 3.26
C PRO A 129 -15.33 -10.89 3.51
N ASP A 130 -14.86 -10.36 4.63
CA ASP A 130 -14.99 -8.99 5.15
C ASP A 130 -13.82 -8.06 4.75
N HIS A 131 -13.04 -8.44 3.73
CA HIS A 131 -11.89 -7.65 3.28
C HIS A 131 -12.30 -6.39 2.51
N LEU A 132 -11.48 -5.34 2.63
CA LEU A 132 -11.76 -4.05 1.99
C LEU A 132 -11.60 -4.11 0.47
N SER A 133 -12.65 -3.72 -0.24
CA SER A 133 -12.61 -3.50 -1.69
C SER A 133 -11.82 -2.24 -2.04
N HIS A 134 -11.43 -2.09 -3.31
CA HIS A 134 -10.79 -0.87 -3.83
C HIS A 134 -11.59 0.42 -3.52
N LYS A 135 -12.93 0.32 -3.44
CA LYS A 135 -13.82 1.46 -3.14
C LYS A 135 -13.66 1.94 -1.70
N GLU A 136 -13.39 1.02 -0.79
CA GLU A 136 -13.22 1.30 0.64
C GLU A 136 -11.79 1.74 0.94
N ILE A 137 -10.79 1.15 0.29
CA ILE A 137 -9.42 1.67 0.30
C ILE A 137 -9.38 3.12 -0.20
N TRP A 138 -10.07 3.47 -1.28
CA TRP A 138 -10.23 4.87 -1.73
C TRP A 138 -11.16 5.73 -0.87
N LYS A 139 -11.98 5.15 0.01
CA LYS A 139 -12.73 5.89 1.04
C LYS A 139 -11.78 6.24 2.20
N CYS A 140 -10.95 5.31 2.65
CA CYS A 140 -9.89 5.56 3.63
C CYS A 140 -8.88 6.59 3.11
N ALA A 141 -8.36 6.41 1.90
CA ALA A 141 -7.37 7.31 1.30
C ALA A 141 -7.88 8.76 1.18
N ARG A 142 -9.16 8.97 0.80
CA ARG A 142 -9.77 10.31 0.81
C ARG A 142 -9.87 10.90 2.21
N TRP A 143 -10.32 10.14 3.21
CA TRP A 143 -10.38 10.63 4.58
C TRP A 143 -8.99 11.00 5.12
N MET A 144 -7.98 10.17 4.87
CA MET A 144 -6.59 10.47 5.20
C MET A 144 -6.13 11.76 4.51
N THR A 145 -6.34 11.90 3.19
CA THR A 145 -5.99 13.13 2.45
C THR A 145 -6.71 14.36 3.01
N THR A 146 -8.01 14.30 3.29
CA THR A 146 -8.77 15.42 3.88
C THR A 146 -8.24 15.80 5.27
N ILE A 147 -8.04 14.83 6.16
CA ILE A 147 -7.58 15.08 7.54
C ILE A 147 -6.17 15.69 7.53
N ILE A 148 -5.24 15.11 6.76
CA ILE A 148 -3.85 15.59 6.67
C ILE A 148 -3.80 17.00 6.07
N LEU A 149 -4.53 17.27 4.98
CA LEU A 149 -4.53 18.60 4.36
C LEU A 149 -5.26 19.65 5.20
N THR A 150 -6.31 19.28 5.93
CA THR A 150 -6.98 20.21 6.86
C THR A 150 -6.07 20.57 8.03
N SER A 151 -5.37 19.59 8.61
CA SER A 151 -4.34 19.80 9.65
C SER A 151 -3.18 20.65 9.12
N MET A 152 -2.73 20.41 7.89
CA MET A 152 -1.71 21.22 7.23
C MET A 152 -2.18 22.66 7.05
N THR A 153 -3.37 22.90 6.50
CA THR A 153 -3.93 24.25 6.38
C THR A 153 -4.12 24.93 7.75
N ALA A 154 -4.52 24.20 8.79
CA ALA A 154 -4.58 24.74 10.15
C ALA A 154 -3.20 25.16 10.68
N TYR A 155 -2.14 24.36 10.42
CA TYR A 155 -0.75 24.71 10.74
C TYR A 155 -0.29 25.98 9.99
N LEU A 156 -0.53 26.05 8.67
CA LEU A 156 -0.26 27.24 7.85
C LEU A 156 -0.96 28.48 8.42
N TYR A 157 -2.26 28.35 8.74
CA TYR A 157 -3.09 29.44 9.24
C TYR A 157 -2.63 29.94 10.61
N LEU A 158 -2.56 29.06 11.61
CA LEU A 158 -2.22 29.41 13.00
C LEU A 158 -0.81 30.04 13.08
N TYR A 159 0.18 29.45 12.41
CA TYR A 159 1.54 30.01 12.39
C TYR A 159 1.57 31.41 11.74
N SER A 160 0.84 31.61 10.63
CA SER A 160 0.73 32.94 9.99
C SER A 160 -0.04 33.99 10.82
N HIS A 161 -0.67 33.60 11.93
CA HIS A 161 -1.35 34.50 12.87
C HIS A 161 -0.58 34.69 14.19
N GLY A 162 0.53 33.98 14.40
CA GLY A 162 1.36 34.06 15.60
C GLY A 162 1.02 33.02 16.67
N ASP A 163 0.03 32.16 16.43
CA ASP A 163 -0.42 31.11 17.36
C ASP A 163 0.50 29.88 17.32
N VAL A 164 1.80 30.09 17.56
CA VAL A 164 2.88 29.10 17.43
C VAL A 164 2.61 27.81 18.22
N SER A 165 2.06 27.93 19.43
CA SER A 165 1.71 26.78 20.28
C SER A 165 0.55 25.95 19.72
N LEU A 166 -0.49 26.59 19.18
CA LEU A 166 -1.62 25.90 18.55
C LEU A 166 -1.21 25.31 17.19
N ALA A 167 -0.34 25.99 16.44
CA ALA A 167 0.27 25.45 15.23
C ALA A 167 1.08 24.18 15.55
N ALA A 168 1.99 24.23 16.53
CA ALA A 168 2.80 23.09 16.96
C ALA A 168 1.95 21.87 17.40
N SER A 169 0.75 22.10 17.95
CA SER A 169 -0.17 21.01 18.31
C SER A 169 -0.76 20.25 17.11
N GLN A 170 -0.88 20.87 15.93
CA GLN A 170 -1.54 20.25 14.76
C GLN A 170 -0.90 18.92 14.32
N PRO A 171 0.43 18.84 14.01
CA PRO A 171 1.05 17.58 13.64
C PRO A 171 1.04 16.56 14.79
N ILE A 172 1.13 17.00 16.05
CA ILE A 172 1.08 16.12 17.22
C ILE A 172 -0.30 15.42 17.30
N VAL A 173 -1.39 16.18 17.21
CA VAL A 173 -2.77 15.65 17.21
C VAL A 173 -3.01 14.75 16.00
N LEU A 174 -2.51 15.13 14.82
CA LEU A 174 -2.59 14.31 13.59
C LEU A 174 -1.90 12.94 13.76
N TYR A 175 -0.68 12.92 14.30
CA TYR A 175 0.08 11.67 14.48
C TYR A 175 -0.53 10.80 15.58
N LEU A 176 -0.94 11.38 16.71
CA LEU A 176 -1.61 10.66 17.80
C LEU A 176 -2.95 10.06 17.34
N SER A 177 -3.78 10.83 16.63
CA SER A 177 -5.06 10.33 16.10
C SER A 177 -4.87 9.21 15.08
N ALA A 178 -3.85 9.26 14.22
CA ALA A 178 -3.53 8.16 13.30
C ALA A 178 -3.16 6.86 14.04
N VAL A 179 -2.34 6.95 15.10
CA VAL A 179 -1.97 5.80 15.95
C VAL A 179 -3.19 5.25 16.70
N ILE A 180 -4.01 6.11 17.28
CA ILE A 180 -5.24 5.72 17.99
C ILE A 180 -6.21 5.00 17.04
N ILE A 181 -6.48 5.57 15.85
CA ILE A 181 -7.37 4.98 14.85
C ILE A 181 -6.88 3.60 14.39
N LEU A 182 -5.56 3.37 14.29
CA LEU A 182 -5.02 2.07 13.96
C LEU A 182 -5.24 1.03 15.08
N ILE A 183 -4.96 1.40 16.33
CA ILE A 183 -4.89 0.46 17.47
C ILE A 183 -6.26 0.22 18.15
N ILE A 184 -7.22 1.15 18.04
CA ILE A 184 -8.50 1.11 18.79
C ILE A 184 -9.27 -0.23 18.61
N PRO A 185 -9.63 -0.95 19.70
CA PRO A 185 -10.14 -2.33 19.60
C PRO A 185 -11.63 -2.45 19.27
N PHE A 186 -12.35 -1.35 19.08
CA PHE A 186 -13.77 -1.35 18.72
C PHE A 186 -13.99 -1.55 17.21
N ASP A 187 -15.17 -2.03 16.81
CA ASP A 187 -15.56 -2.12 15.39
C ASP A 187 -15.94 -0.76 14.80
N ILE A 188 -14.92 0.08 14.69
CA ILE A 188 -14.93 1.40 14.08
C ILE A 188 -13.74 1.43 13.10
N PHE A 189 -13.93 2.01 11.92
CA PHE A 189 -12.90 2.06 10.87
C PHE A 189 -12.34 0.68 10.48
N TYR A 190 -13.21 -0.32 10.24
CA TYR A 190 -12.87 -1.62 9.65
C TYR A 190 -11.90 -2.47 10.51
N MET A 191 -12.35 -2.90 11.69
CA MET A 191 -11.53 -3.57 12.71
C MET A 191 -10.73 -4.76 12.17
N SER A 192 -11.34 -5.68 11.41
CA SER A 192 -10.66 -6.86 10.85
C SER A 192 -9.44 -6.50 10.01
N SER A 193 -9.54 -5.46 9.19
CA SER A 193 -8.45 -5.01 8.32
C SER A 193 -7.35 -4.27 9.08
N ARG A 194 -7.69 -3.52 10.14
CA ARG A 194 -6.71 -2.92 11.04
C ARG A 194 -5.95 -3.99 11.83
N TYR A 195 -6.66 -4.99 12.36
CA TYR A 195 -6.06 -6.13 13.06
C TYR A 195 -5.16 -6.96 12.12
N TYR A 196 -5.61 -7.28 10.91
CA TYR A 196 -4.80 -7.97 9.90
C TYR A 196 -3.52 -7.20 9.55
N LEU A 197 -3.58 -5.86 9.43
CA LEU A 197 -2.42 -5.02 9.19
C LEU A 197 -1.43 -5.05 10.38
N LEU A 198 -1.92 -4.81 11.60
CA LEU A 198 -1.10 -4.84 12.83
C LEU A 198 -0.48 -6.21 13.08
N TRP A 199 -1.22 -7.30 12.85
CA TRP A 199 -0.73 -8.67 12.99
C TRP A 199 0.32 -9.02 11.91
N THR A 200 0.21 -8.46 10.71
CA THR A 200 1.24 -8.60 9.67
C THR A 200 2.49 -7.79 10.02
N PHE A 201 2.36 -6.58 10.57
CA PHE A 201 3.50 -5.85 11.14
C PHE A 201 4.19 -6.64 12.27
N TRP A 202 3.43 -7.26 13.18
CA TRP A 202 3.98 -8.09 14.25
C TRP A 202 4.79 -9.29 13.73
N ARG A 203 4.29 -9.97 12.69
CA ARG A 203 5.00 -11.08 12.02
C ARG A 203 6.23 -10.63 11.22
N ILE A 204 6.25 -9.39 10.74
CA ILE A 204 7.42 -8.78 10.09
C ILE A 204 8.52 -8.46 11.12
N LEU A 205 8.13 -7.89 12.28
CA LEU A 205 9.03 -7.62 13.41
C LEU A 205 9.64 -8.91 13.98
N PHE A 206 8.81 -9.96 14.12
CA PHE A 206 9.18 -11.23 14.74
C PHE A 206 8.92 -12.41 13.80
N PRO A 207 9.80 -12.70 12.82
CA PRO A 207 9.66 -13.78 11.84
C PRO A 207 9.95 -15.18 12.43
N VAL A 208 9.27 -15.51 13.53
CA VAL A 208 9.38 -16.78 14.28
C VAL A 208 8.52 -17.89 13.66
N LYS A 209 7.43 -17.52 12.99
CA LYS A 209 6.57 -18.43 12.22
C LYS A 209 7.00 -18.47 10.73
N THR A 210 6.39 -19.36 9.96
CA THR A 210 6.51 -19.37 8.49
C THR A 210 6.05 -18.04 7.90
N VAL A 211 6.83 -17.49 6.97
CA VAL A 211 6.59 -16.16 6.38
C VAL A 211 5.50 -16.26 5.30
N SER A 212 4.34 -15.64 5.53
CA SER A 212 3.25 -15.64 4.54
C SER A 212 3.53 -14.68 3.38
N PHE A 213 2.77 -14.81 2.28
CA PHE A 213 2.87 -13.85 1.16
C PHE A 213 2.61 -12.40 1.62
N SER A 214 1.67 -12.21 2.55
CA SER A 214 1.36 -10.93 3.20
C SER A 214 2.57 -10.34 3.92
N ASP A 215 3.30 -11.16 4.69
CA ASP A 215 4.49 -10.75 5.45
C ASP A 215 5.63 -10.33 4.52
N PHE A 216 5.85 -11.10 3.45
CA PHE A 216 6.79 -10.79 2.37
C PHE A 216 6.42 -9.48 1.67
N PHE A 217 5.17 -9.33 1.27
CA PHE A 217 4.71 -8.26 0.40
C PHE A 217 4.67 -6.91 1.12
N LEU A 218 4.16 -6.86 2.35
CA LEU A 218 4.16 -5.64 3.16
C LEU A 218 5.59 -5.25 3.54
N ALA A 219 6.46 -6.19 3.92
CA ALA A 219 7.85 -5.85 4.22
C ALA A 219 8.62 -5.34 2.99
N ASP A 220 8.33 -5.82 1.78
CA ASP A 220 8.93 -5.27 0.56
C ASP A 220 8.39 -3.85 0.25
N ILE A 221 7.14 -3.56 0.59
CA ILE A 221 6.63 -2.17 0.57
C ILE A 221 7.40 -1.30 1.58
N LEU A 222 7.69 -1.81 2.78
CA LEU A 222 8.45 -1.07 3.80
C LEU A 222 9.87 -0.71 3.33
N THR A 223 10.55 -1.52 2.51
CA THR A 223 11.89 -1.13 1.99
C THR A 223 11.80 0.12 1.10
N SER A 224 10.71 0.29 0.35
CA SER A 224 10.44 1.48 -0.46
C SER A 224 9.97 2.68 0.39
N LEU A 225 9.39 2.41 1.56
CA LEU A 225 9.03 3.43 2.55
C LEU A 225 10.17 3.79 3.53
N SER A 226 11.38 3.21 3.41
CA SER A 226 12.48 3.46 4.37
C SER A 226 12.79 4.94 4.58
N LYS A 227 12.78 5.76 3.51
CA LYS A 227 12.95 7.22 3.61
C LYS A 227 11.78 7.91 4.31
N VAL A 228 10.55 7.41 4.11
CA VAL A 228 9.33 7.89 4.77
C VAL A 228 9.36 7.57 6.27
N LEU A 229 9.87 6.39 6.64
CA LEU A 229 10.10 6.00 8.04
C LEU A 229 11.19 6.85 8.71
N SER A 230 12.25 7.21 7.98
CA SER A 230 13.27 8.14 8.47
C SER A 230 12.73 9.57 8.64
N ASP A 231 11.89 10.06 7.73
CA ASP A 231 11.25 11.38 7.92
C ASP A 231 10.29 11.35 9.12
N LEU A 232 9.49 10.27 9.24
CA LEU A 232 8.62 10.01 10.39
C LEU A 232 9.38 10.02 11.73
N GLU A 233 10.55 9.38 11.81
CA GLU A 233 11.42 9.42 13.00
C GLU A 233 11.84 10.86 13.32
N ARG A 234 12.34 11.62 12.34
CA ARG A 234 12.77 13.01 12.56
C ARG A 234 11.61 13.93 12.96
N SER A 235 10.41 13.72 12.41
CA SER A 235 9.18 14.43 12.83
C SER A 235 8.84 14.13 14.28
N VAL A 236 8.83 12.85 14.66
CA VAL A 236 8.49 12.40 16.03
C VAL A 236 9.54 12.85 17.05
N CYS A 237 10.83 12.78 16.70
CA CYS A 237 11.92 13.27 17.53
C CYS A 237 11.72 14.76 17.89
N ARG A 238 11.48 15.62 16.88
CA ARG A 238 11.20 17.05 17.12
C ARG A 238 9.95 17.28 17.95
N MET A 239 8.87 16.53 17.70
CA MET A 239 7.63 16.61 18.49
C MET A 239 7.83 16.22 19.96
N VAL A 240 8.59 15.15 20.25
CA VAL A 240 8.91 14.71 21.61
C VAL A 240 9.81 15.72 22.34
N HIS A 241 10.84 16.23 21.67
CA HIS A 241 11.75 17.24 22.22
C HIS A 241 11.19 18.67 22.25
N ARG A 242 9.91 18.87 21.88
CA ARG A 242 9.22 20.18 21.81
C ARG A 242 9.87 21.20 20.86
N GLN A 243 10.62 20.73 19.86
CA GLN A 243 11.33 21.51 18.84
C GLN A 243 10.44 21.77 17.60
N VAL A 244 9.17 22.13 17.83
CA VAL A 244 8.16 22.30 16.77
C VAL A 244 7.80 23.79 16.68
N ALA A 245 7.89 24.36 15.48
CA ALA A 245 7.60 25.78 15.24
C ALA A 245 8.49 26.76 16.05
N THR A 246 9.68 26.30 16.48
CA THR A 246 10.65 27.05 17.29
C THR A 246 11.82 27.57 16.45
N VAL A 247 12.20 28.84 16.61
CA VAL A 247 13.32 29.51 15.90
C VAL A 247 14.70 28.89 16.21
N ALA A 248 14.79 27.97 17.18
CA ALA A 248 16.00 27.22 17.57
C ALA A 248 16.55 26.24 16.50
N TRP A 249 16.26 26.47 15.21
CA TRP A 249 16.85 25.76 14.08
C TRP A 249 18.36 26.06 13.91
N PHE A 250 18.86 27.16 14.48
CA PHE A 250 20.28 27.55 14.40
C PHE A 250 21.21 26.85 15.41
N GLU A 251 20.69 26.25 16.48
CA GLU A 251 21.49 25.47 17.46
C GLU A 251 21.55 23.97 17.07
N ALA A 252 21.93 23.71 15.81
CA ALA A 252 21.61 22.47 15.10
C ALA A 252 22.46 21.22 15.43
N ASP A 253 23.31 21.25 16.46
CA ASP A 253 23.90 20.04 17.09
C ASP A 253 22.87 19.25 17.94
N SER A 254 21.59 19.59 17.81
CA SER A 254 20.43 18.93 18.41
C SER A 254 20.36 17.40 18.19
N VAL A 255 19.77 16.70 19.16
CA VAL A 255 19.53 15.25 19.18
C VAL A 255 18.84 14.71 17.91
N CYS A 256 17.94 15.50 17.29
CA CYS A 256 17.20 15.15 16.07
C CYS A 256 17.93 15.60 14.76
N GLY A 257 19.19 16.00 14.87
CA GLY A 257 20.04 16.51 13.80
C GLY A 257 20.43 15.45 12.76
N SER A 258 21.08 15.89 11.68
CA SER A 258 21.50 14.99 10.59
C SER A 258 22.67 14.07 10.98
N HIS A 259 23.30 14.33 12.13
CA HIS A 259 24.32 13.51 12.77
C HIS A 259 23.72 12.44 13.72
N SER A 260 22.40 12.30 13.79
CA SER A 260 21.76 11.24 14.59
C SER A 260 22.03 9.86 14.01
N ALA A 261 22.63 8.98 14.83
CA ALA A 261 22.84 7.57 14.50
C ALA A 261 21.52 6.77 14.37
N VAL A 262 20.38 7.32 14.80
CA VAL A 262 19.05 6.71 14.63
C VAL A 262 18.62 6.68 13.16
N ILE A 263 19.01 7.70 12.38
CA ILE A 263 18.64 7.85 10.96
C ILE A 263 19.07 6.62 10.11
N PRO A 264 20.35 6.18 10.08
CA PRO A 264 20.74 4.98 9.35
C PRO A 264 20.09 3.69 9.90
N LEU A 265 19.83 3.60 11.21
CA LEU A 265 19.17 2.44 11.81
C LEU A 265 17.72 2.30 11.33
N VAL A 266 16.95 3.39 11.29
CA VAL A 266 15.57 3.39 10.74
C VAL A 266 15.56 3.16 9.23
N LEU A 267 16.55 3.67 8.49
CA LEU A 267 16.69 3.43 7.06
C LEU A 267 16.99 1.95 6.72
N VAL A 268 17.81 1.25 7.53
CA VAL A 268 18.20 -0.14 7.25
C VAL A 268 17.21 -1.18 7.77
N LEU A 269 16.45 -0.85 8.82
CA LEU A 269 15.51 -1.72 9.52
C LEU A 269 14.54 -2.50 8.60
N PRO A 270 13.88 -1.90 7.58
CA PRO A 270 13.04 -2.64 6.63
C PRO A 270 13.80 -3.70 5.80
N TYR A 271 15.05 -3.42 5.44
CA TYR A 271 15.91 -4.36 4.72
C TYR A 271 16.36 -5.51 5.63
N LEU A 272 16.58 -5.25 6.93
CA LEU A 272 16.87 -6.29 7.92
C LEU A 272 15.68 -7.23 8.14
N PHE A 273 14.44 -6.72 8.20
CA PHE A 273 13.25 -7.58 8.25
C PHE A 273 13.15 -8.50 7.04
N ARG A 274 13.37 -7.98 5.82
CA ARG A 274 13.41 -8.79 4.60
C ARG A 274 14.57 -9.79 4.59
N LEU A 275 15.75 -9.41 5.08
CA LEU A 275 16.90 -10.29 5.26
C LEU A 275 16.56 -11.49 6.17
N PHE A 276 16.03 -11.23 7.37
CA PHE A 276 15.66 -12.27 8.33
C PHE A 276 14.51 -13.15 7.83
N GLN A 277 13.49 -12.57 7.17
CA GLN A 277 12.43 -13.34 6.51
C GLN A 277 12.98 -14.28 5.43
N CYS A 278 13.91 -13.83 4.58
CA CYS A 278 14.53 -14.67 3.56
C CYS A 278 15.39 -15.80 4.17
N ILE A 279 16.13 -15.51 5.25
CA ILE A 279 16.88 -16.53 6.00
C ILE A 279 15.92 -17.55 6.63
N ARG A 280 14.79 -17.11 7.18
CA ARG A 280 13.73 -17.98 7.70
C ARG A 280 13.14 -18.87 6.59
N GLN A 281 12.79 -18.29 5.45
CA GLN A 281 12.28 -19.02 4.28
C GLN A 281 13.29 -20.05 3.77
N TYR A 282 14.60 -19.75 3.77
CA TYR A 282 15.63 -20.75 3.48
C TYR A 282 15.70 -21.86 4.54
N LYS A 283 15.63 -21.51 5.84
CA LYS A 283 15.64 -22.51 6.92
C LYS A 283 14.49 -23.52 6.75
N ASP A 284 13.32 -23.04 6.35
CA ASP A 284 12.10 -23.83 6.18
C ASP A 284 12.08 -24.63 4.86
N SER A 285 12.39 -24.02 3.71
CA SER A 285 12.23 -24.67 2.38
C SER A 285 13.51 -25.28 1.79
N LYS A 286 14.69 -24.93 2.31
CA LYS A 286 16.03 -25.22 1.75
C LYS A 286 16.29 -24.68 0.33
N ASP A 287 15.38 -23.92 -0.26
CA ASP A 287 15.58 -23.33 -1.59
C ASP A 287 16.64 -22.22 -1.56
N ILE A 288 17.76 -22.46 -2.25
CA ILE A 288 18.90 -21.54 -2.37
C ILE A 288 18.47 -20.18 -2.99
N ALA A 289 17.37 -20.10 -3.73
CA ALA A 289 16.82 -18.82 -4.18
C ALA A 289 16.51 -17.87 -3.00
N ASN A 290 16.13 -18.39 -1.83
CA ASN A 290 15.90 -17.59 -0.62
C ASN A 290 17.21 -17.00 -0.06
N ILE A 291 18.36 -17.66 -0.22
CA ILE A 291 19.68 -17.09 0.12
C ILE A 291 20.07 -15.98 -0.85
N TRP A 292 19.81 -16.14 -2.16
CA TRP A 292 20.02 -15.04 -3.11
C TRP A 292 19.09 -13.85 -2.84
N ASN A 293 17.84 -14.11 -2.42
CA ASN A 293 16.91 -13.07 -2.00
C ASN A 293 17.41 -12.37 -0.71
N ALA A 294 17.96 -13.10 0.26
CA ALA A 294 18.62 -12.54 1.45
C ALA A 294 19.80 -11.64 1.06
N GLY A 295 20.69 -12.11 0.19
CA GLY A 295 21.82 -11.36 -0.35
C GLY A 295 21.40 -10.05 -1.04
N LYS A 296 20.28 -10.04 -1.77
CA LYS A 296 19.71 -8.83 -2.38
C LYS A 296 19.48 -7.73 -1.35
N TYR A 297 18.78 -7.99 -0.24
CA TYR A 297 18.56 -6.97 0.79
C TYR A 297 19.85 -6.62 1.55
N LEU A 298 20.76 -7.58 1.73
CA LEU A 298 22.07 -7.33 2.35
C LEU A 298 22.89 -6.28 1.57
N THR A 299 22.80 -6.23 0.23
CA THR A 299 23.51 -5.20 -0.56
C THR A 299 23.04 -3.76 -0.27
N ALA A 300 21.84 -3.55 0.30
CA ALA A 300 21.39 -2.20 0.67
C ALA A 300 22.06 -1.67 1.95
N VAL A 301 22.50 -2.57 2.84
CA VAL A 301 23.13 -2.25 4.13
C VAL A 301 24.35 -1.33 3.99
N PRO A 302 25.38 -1.64 3.18
CA PRO A 302 26.52 -0.74 2.99
C PRO A 302 26.12 0.59 2.31
N VAL A 303 25.13 0.60 1.42
CA VAL A 303 24.64 1.85 0.77
C VAL A 303 24.09 2.83 1.81
N ILE A 304 23.46 2.32 2.86
CA ILE A 304 22.87 3.12 3.94
C ILE A 304 23.95 3.59 4.92
N PHE A 305 24.77 2.68 5.45
CA PHE A 305 25.79 3.05 6.44
C PHE A 305 26.91 3.91 5.85
N LEU A 306 27.44 3.61 4.65
CA LEU A 306 28.43 4.48 4.01
C LEU A 306 27.83 5.86 3.67
N SER A 307 26.55 5.93 3.31
CA SER A 307 25.85 7.23 3.13
C SER A 307 25.68 8.02 4.42
N ALA A 308 25.76 7.40 5.59
CA ALA A 308 25.68 8.06 6.89
C ALA A 308 27.07 8.48 7.42
N LEU A 309 28.12 7.70 7.14
CA LEU A 309 29.50 8.06 7.46
C LEU A 309 29.93 9.44 6.92
N LYS A 310 29.27 9.94 5.87
CA LYS A 310 29.44 11.32 5.38
C LYS A 310 29.30 12.40 6.48
N TYR A 311 28.53 12.14 7.53
CA TYR A 311 28.27 13.09 8.62
C TYR A 311 29.21 12.89 9.83
N PHE A 312 30.16 11.95 9.78
CA PHE A 312 31.05 11.60 10.89
C PHE A 312 32.53 11.55 10.51
N ILE A 313 32.86 11.84 9.24
CA ILE A 313 34.19 11.72 8.65
C ILE A 313 34.51 13.02 7.91
N ASP A 314 35.79 13.39 7.86
CA ASP A 314 36.28 14.56 7.13
C ASP A 314 35.98 14.48 5.62
N GLN A 315 36.00 15.64 4.96
CA GLN A 315 35.58 15.74 3.55
C GLN A 315 36.57 15.07 2.58
N ASP A 316 37.84 14.89 2.94
CA ASP A 316 38.86 14.28 2.07
C ASP A 316 38.77 12.74 2.12
N THR A 317 38.77 12.15 3.31
CA THR A 317 38.49 10.71 3.51
C THR A 317 37.12 10.33 2.95
N TRP A 318 36.11 11.21 3.09
CA TRP A 318 34.84 11.04 2.39
C TRP A 318 35.04 10.97 0.87
N THR A 319 35.74 11.93 0.27
CA THR A 319 35.84 12.06 -1.20
C THR A 319 36.69 10.96 -1.83
N TYR A 320 37.84 10.65 -1.23
CA TYR A 320 38.83 9.75 -1.81
C TYR A 320 38.66 8.28 -1.40
N SER A 321 37.99 7.98 -0.28
CA SER A 321 37.87 6.60 0.24
C SER A 321 36.42 6.13 0.38
N ILE A 322 35.56 6.89 1.07
CA ILE A 322 34.18 6.42 1.38
C ILE A 322 33.23 6.57 0.19
N GLN A 323 33.30 7.68 -0.55
CA GLN A 323 32.41 7.96 -1.67
C GLN A 323 32.54 6.94 -2.82
N PRO A 324 33.75 6.49 -3.25
CA PRO A 324 33.89 5.42 -4.23
C PRO A 324 33.28 4.09 -3.77
N ALA A 325 33.51 3.70 -2.51
CA ALA A 325 32.94 2.47 -1.93
C ALA A 325 31.41 2.54 -1.81
N TRP A 326 30.87 3.71 -1.47
CA TRP A 326 29.43 3.98 -1.43
C TRP A 326 28.80 3.90 -2.83
N ILE A 327 29.44 4.49 -3.85
CA ILE A 327 29.00 4.41 -5.25
C ILE A 327 29.01 2.95 -5.74
N LEU A 328 30.09 2.20 -5.49
CA LEU A 328 30.19 0.79 -5.88
C LEU A 328 29.11 -0.07 -5.19
N SER A 329 28.84 0.18 -3.90
CA SER A 329 27.75 -0.45 -3.17
C SER A 329 26.38 -0.11 -3.78
N GLY A 330 26.17 1.16 -4.15
CA GLY A 330 24.95 1.64 -4.80
C GLY A 330 24.71 0.98 -6.15
N LEU A 331 25.76 0.83 -6.96
CA LEU A 331 25.73 0.09 -8.24
C LEU A 331 25.38 -1.39 -8.01
N ALA A 332 26.06 -2.06 -7.08
CA ALA A 332 25.81 -3.48 -6.78
C ALA A 332 24.35 -3.72 -6.33
N ASN A 333 23.83 -2.89 -5.42
CA ASN A 333 22.42 -2.96 -5.00
C ASN A 333 21.44 -2.65 -6.15
N THR A 334 21.75 -1.64 -6.98
CA THR A 334 20.94 -1.25 -8.15
C THR A 334 20.80 -2.42 -9.12
N PHE A 335 21.91 -3.02 -9.56
CA PHE A 335 21.90 -4.10 -10.54
C PHE A 335 21.29 -5.39 -9.99
N PHE A 336 21.71 -5.87 -8.81
CA PHE A 336 21.18 -7.11 -8.23
C PHE A 336 19.66 -6.98 -8.01
N SER A 337 19.20 -5.88 -7.42
CA SER A 337 17.77 -5.68 -7.18
C SER A 337 16.96 -5.51 -8.47
N PHE A 338 17.52 -4.86 -9.50
CA PHE A 338 16.88 -4.75 -10.82
C PHE A 338 16.74 -6.12 -11.51
N PHE A 339 17.82 -6.92 -11.56
CA PHE A 339 17.77 -8.26 -12.14
C PHE A 339 16.83 -9.19 -11.35
N TRP A 340 16.73 -9.02 -10.03
CA TRP A 340 15.77 -9.76 -9.22
C TRP A 340 14.31 -9.43 -9.58
N ASP A 341 13.95 -8.15 -9.67
CA ASP A 341 12.59 -7.74 -10.03
C ASP A 341 12.18 -8.39 -11.36
N VAL A 342 13.02 -8.23 -12.39
CA VAL A 342 12.77 -8.69 -13.75
C VAL A 342 12.73 -10.23 -13.85
N LEU A 343 13.76 -10.92 -13.33
CA LEU A 343 13.95 -12.36 -13.56
C LEU A 343 13.24 -13.26 -12.53
N ARG A 344 12.88 -12.76 -11.34
CA ARG A 344 12.31 -13.58 -10.25
C ARG A 344 10.94 -13.09 -9.80
N ASP A 345 10.78 -11.79 -9.53
CA ASP A 345 9.52 -11.28 -8.99
C ASP A 345 8.44 -11.12 -10.08
N TRP A 346 8.84 -10.82 -11.32
CA TRP A 346 7.95 -10.70 -12.49
C TRP A 346 8.06 -11.88 -13.48
N ASP A 347 9.06 -12.75 -13.33
CA ASP A 347 9.34 -13.92 -14.19
C ASP A 347 9.50 -13.57 -15.70
N LEU A 348 9.97 -12.35 -15.98
CA LEU A 348 10.27 -11.91 -17.33
C LEU A 348 11.64 -12.47 -17.74
N SER A 349 11.64 -13.61 -18.43
CA SER A 349 12.82 -14.31 -18.93
C SER A 349 13.45 -13.60 -20.16
N VAL A 350 13.70 -12.29 -20.02
CA VAL A 350 14.07 -11.33 -21.08
C VAL A 350 15.28 -11.80 -21.90
N PHE A 351 16.30 -12.36 -21.26
CA PHE A 351 17.58 -12.69 -21.92
C PHE A 351 17.63 -14.08 -22.55
N THR A 352 16.84 -15.05 -22.06
CA THR A 352 16.81 -16.41 -22.65
C THR A 352 16.10 -16.49 -24.00
N ARG A 353 15.36 -15.45 -24.41
CA ARG A 353 14.58 -15.41 -25.66
C ARG A 353 14.48 -13.99 -26.25
N ILE A 354 15.61 -13.41 -26.65
CA ILE A 354 15.66 -12.10 -27.35
C ILE A 354 14.69 -12.06 -28.56
N PHE A 355 14.47 -13.20 -29.24
CA PHE A 355 13.46 -13.35 -30.29
C PHE A 355 12.58 -14.62 -30.17
N LYS A 356 11.83 -14.83 -29.08
CA LYS A 356 10.80 -15.89 -29.07
C LYS A 356 9.56 -15.67 -28.19
N PHE A 357 8.81 -14.59 -28.45
CA PHE A 357 7.42 -14.39 -27.99
C PHE A 357 6.41 -15.33 -28.70
N THR A 358 6.65 -16.64 -28.67
CA THR A 358 5.77 -17.64 -29.28
C THR A 358 4.81 -18.22 -28.24
N LYS A 359 3.51 -17.91 -28.41
CA LYS A 359 2.34 -18.21 -27.54
C LYS A 359 2.14 -17.24 -26.35
N PRO A 360 1.39 -16.12 -26.55
CA PRO A 360 0.72 -15.45 -25.43
C PRO A 360 -0.32 -16.40 -24.80
N ASN A 361 -0.55 -16.30 -23.49
CA ASN A 361 -1.57 -17.07 -22.80
C ASN A 361 -2.92 -16.32 -22.81
N LEU A 362 -4.03 -17.04 -22.65
CA LEU A 362 -5.38 -16.46 -22.82
C LEU A 362 -5.68 -15.31 -21.84
N CYS A 363 -5.15 -15.36 -20.62
CA CYS A 363 -5.31 -14.28 -19.63
C CYS A 363 -4.43 -13.04 -19.90
N SER A 364 -3.43 -13.13 -20.79
CA SER A 364 -2.57 -12.00 -21.17
C SER A 364 -3.28 -10.92 -22.02
N HIS A 365 -4.57 -11.08 -22.31
CA HIS A 365 -5.30 -10.18 -23.23
C HIS A 365 -5.80 -8.86 -22.61
N LEU A 366 -6.09 -8.80 -21.31
CA LEU A 366 -6.76 -7.64 -20.69
C LEU A 366 -5.82 -6.48 -20.32
N LEU A 367 -4.55 -6.78 -19.99
CA LEU A 367 -3.50 -5.78 -19.75
C LEU A 367 -2.34 -5.90 -20.76
N TYR A 368 -2.03 -7.12 -21.19
CA TYR A 368 -0.68 -7.48 -21.69
C TYR A 368 -0.55 -7.70 -23.19
N GLY A 369 -1.56 -7.36 -23.99
CA GLY A 369 -1.42 -7.23 -25.45
C GLY A 369 -0.47 -6.09 -25.88
N ARG A 370 -0.13 -5.17 -24.98
CA ARG A 370 0.66 -3.96 -25.25
C ARG A 370 2.12 -4.12 -24.81
N ARG A 371 2.99 -4.58 -25.73
CA ARG A 371 4.44 -4.80 -25.47
C ARG A 371 5.15 -3.60 -24.84
N TRP A 372 4.72 -2.37 -25.15
CA TRP A 372 5.31 -1.15 -24.58
C TRP A 372 5.20 -1.08 -23.06
N VAL A 373 4.18 -1.70 -22.44
CA VAL A 373 3.99 -1.68 -20.98
C VAL A 373 5.15 -2.39 -20.28
N TYR A 374 5.57 -3.55 -20.77
CA TYR A 374 6.75 -4.26 -20.24
C TYR A 374 8.03 -3.45 -20.43
N VAL A 375 8.25 -2.87 -21.62
CA VAL A 375 9.44 -2.04 -21.91
C VAL A 375 9.49 -0.82 -20.99
N TRP A 376 8.35 -0.15 -20.79
CA TRP A 376 8.22 1.00 -19.90
C TRP A 376 8.40 0.62 -18.43
N VAL A 377 7.84 -0.48 -17.94
CA VAL A 377 8.04 -0.93 -16.54
C VAL A 377 9.49 -1.36 -16.29
N ILE A 378 10.13 -2.08 -17.20
CA ILE A 378 11.56 -2.43 -17.08
C ILE A 378 12.42 -1.16 -17.10
N GLY A 379 12.22 -0.27 -18.08
CA GLY A 379 12.99 0.96 -18.23
C GLY A 379 12.82 1.94 -17.06
N SER A 380 11.58 2.17 -16.62
CA SER A 380 11.30 3.04 -15.45
C SER A 380 11.79 2.41 -14.15
N ASN A 381 11.66 1.09 -13.94
CA ASN A 381 12.23 0.45 -12.76
C ASN A 381 13.76 0.57 -12.72
N LEU A 382 14.45 0.49 -13.88
CA LEU A 382 15.88 0.78 -13.94
C LEU A 382 16.15 2.24 -13.56
N VAL A 383 15.57 3.21 -14.28
CA VAL A 383 15.78 4.66 -14.06
C VAL A 383 15.47 5.06 -12.61
N LEU A 384 14.37 4.56 -12.04
CA LEU A 384 13.97 4.89 -10.67
C LEU A 384 14.89 4.25 -9.62
N ARG A 385 15.56 3.12 -9.93
CA ARG A 385 16.61 2.57 -9.08
C ARG A 385 17.91 3.39 -9.11
N TRP A 386 18.16 4.22 -10.13
CA TRP A 386 19.26 5.19 -10.15
C TRP A 386 18.97 6.48 -9.37
N THR A 387 17.76 6.67 -8.81
CA THR A 387 17.39 7.93 -8.13
C THR A 387 18.35 8.34 -7.01
N TRP A 388 18.97 7.38 -6.30
CA TRP A 388 19.93 7.65 -5.21
C TRP A 388 21.09 8.57 -5.59
N THR A 389 21.41 8.66 -6.89
CA THR A 389 22.41 9.59 -7.45
C THR A 389 22.15 11.05 -7.11
N TYR A 390 20.92 11.45 -6.77
CA TYR A 390 20.61 12.83 -6.33
C TYR A 390 21.48 13.27 -5.14
N LYS A 391 21.87 12.33 -4.26
CA LYS A 391 22.73 12.60 -3.09
C LYS A 391 24.12 13.14 -3.45
N LEU A 392 24.59 12.90 -4.68
CA LEU A 392 25.88 13.39 -5.20
C LEU A 392 25.88 14.93 -5.31
N SER A 393 24.77 15.53 -5.73
CA SER A 393 24.63 16.98 -5.79
C SER A 393 24.12 17.52 -4.45
N ALA A 394 24.91 18.39 -3.81
CA ALA A 394 24.50 19.04 -2.57
C ALA A 394 23.21 19.86 -2.73
N HIS A 395 23.05 20.55 -3.86
CA HIS A 395 21.84 21.31 -4.19
C HIS A 395 20.60 20.41 -4.31
N LEU A 396 20.71 19.25 -4.98
CA LEU A 396 19.58 18.32 -5.11
C LEU A 396 19.27 17.59 -3.79
N ARG A 397 20.28 17.31 -2.97
CA ARG A 397 20.13 16.66 -1.66
C ARG A 397 19.46 17.57 -0.62
N ASN A 398 19.77 18.86 -0.64
CA ASN A 398 19.26 19.81 0.35
C ASN A 398 17.86 20.36 -0.04
N ASN A 399 17.45 20.25 -1.31
CA ASN A 399 16.13 20.67 -1.77
C ASN A 399 15.03 19.66 -1.33
N TYR A 400 14.14 20.09 -0.44
CA TYR A 400 13.05 19.27 0.08
C TYR A 400 12.05 18.81 -1.00
N ILE A 401 11.84 19.60 -2.07
CA ILE A 401 10.98 19.24 -3.21
C ILE A 401 11.62 18.10 -4.02
N THR A 402 12.94 18.13 -4.22
CA THR A 402 13.67 17.02 -4.88
C THR A 402 13.57 15.74 -4.06
N VAL A 403 13.75 15.83 -2.73
CA VAL A 403 13.60 14.71 -1.80
C VAL A 403 12.17 14.14 -1.83
N PHE A 404 11.15 14.99 -1.90
CA PHE A 404 9.75 14.57 -2.06
C PHE A 404 9.52 13.78 -3.34
N ILE A 405 9.87 14.38 -4.49
CA ILE A 405 9.63 13.79 -5.81
C ILE A 405 10.32 12.43 -5.91
N ILE A 406 11.55 12.30 -5.44
CA ILE A 406 12.28 11.03 -5.45
C ILE A 406 11.62 9.98 -4.54
N THR A 407 11.13 10.36 -3.37
CA THR A 407 10.45 9.42 -2.46
C THR A 407 9.08 8.99 -3.01
N LEU A 408 8.35 9.91 -3.63
CA LEU A 408 7.09 9.63 -4.34
C LEU A 408 7.32 8.71 -5.55
N LEU A 409 8.43 8.88 -6.27
CA LEU A 409 8.80 8.02 -7.39
C LEU A 409 9.22 6.60 -6.94
N GLU A 410 9.90 6.44 -5.80
CA GLU A 410 10.19 5.10 -5.23
C GLU A 410 8.89 4.39 -4.80
N ILE A 411 7.91 5.12 -4.25
CA ILE A 411 6.56 4.60 -3.98
C ILE A 411 5.87 4.20 -5.29
N TYR A 412 5.96 5.01 -6.35
CA TYR A 412 5.44 4.68 -7.67
C TYR A 412 6.09 3.42 -8.26
N ARG A 413 7.42 3.27 -8.11
CA ARG A 413 8.17 2.07 -8.52
C ARG A 413 7.69 0.82 -7.80
N ARG A 414 7.39 0.92 -6.50
CA ARG A 414 6.81 -0.17 -5.70
C ARG A 414 5.37 -0.50 -6.10
N PHE A 415 4.57 0.52 -6.45
CA PHE A 415 3.23 0.37 -7.03
C PHE A 415 3.28 -0.41 -8.36
N GLN A 416 4.21 -0.07 -9.27
CA GLN A 416 4.45 -0.84 -10.50
C GLN A 416 4.79 -2.31 -10.20
N TRP A 417 5.80 -2.55 -9.34
CA TRP A 417 6.24 -3.91 -8.97
C TRP A 417 5.10 -4.78 -8.41
N ALA A 418 4.19 -4.19 -7.64
CA ALA A 418 3.10 -4.90 -6.98
C ALA A 418 2.10 -5.55 -7.95
N PHE A 419 1.80 -4.93 -9.10
CA PHE A 419 0.94 -5.55 -10.13
C PHE A 419 1.50 -6.89 -10.60
N PHE A 420 2.71 -6.83 -11.16
CA PHE A 420 3.39 -7.97 -11.78
C PHE A 420 3.71 -9.06 -10.75
N ARG A 421 4.05 -8.66 -9.51
CA ARG A 421 4.30 -9.62 -8.43
C ARG A 421 3.05 -10.42 -8.05
N ILE A 422 1.89 -9.76 -7.92
CA ILE A 422 0.62 -10.42 -7.58
C ILE A 422 0.12 -11.27 -8.75
N GLU A 423 0.20 -10.77 -9.99
CA GLU A 423 -0.17 -11.56 -11.18
C GLU A 423 0.70 -12.82 -11.35
N ASN A 424 2.03 -12.70 -11.18
CA ASN A 424 2.95 -13.84 -11.26
C ASN A 424 2.60 -14.94 -10.24
N VAL A 425 2.23 -14.57 -9.02
CA VAL A 425 1.75 -15.51 -7.99
C VAL A 425 0.38 -16.10 -8.36
N TRP A 426 -0.58 -15.28 -8.79
CA TRP A 426 -1.90 -15.73 -9.26
C TRP A 426 -1.78 -16.74 -10.42
N TYR A 427 -0.94 -16.44 -11.41
CA TYR A 427 -0.69 -17.31 -12.56
C TYR A 427 -0.06 -18.64 -12.13
N LYS A 428 0.89 -18.63 -11.18
CA LYS A 428 1.53 -19.85 -10.64
C LYS A 428 0.57 -20.73 -9.85
N ILE A 429 -0.32 -20.15 -9.04
CA ILE A 429 -1.40 -20.88 -8.34
C ILE A 429 -2.34 -21.56 -9.35
N ASN A 430 -2.72 -20.84 -10.43
CA ASN A 430 -3.69 -21.35 -11.40
C ASN A 430 -3.08 -22.24 -12.51
N ASN A 431 -1.76 -22.33 -12.65
CA ASN A 431 -1.09 -23.09 -13.73
C ASN A 431 0.02 -24.04 -13.21
N PRO A 432 -0.21 -24.86 -12.15
CA PRO A 432 0.85 -25.64 -11.50
C PRO A 432 1.57 -26.61 -12.43
N LYS A 433 0.88 -27.12 -13.47
CA LYS A 433 1.41 -28.07 -14.47
C LYS A 433 2.52 -27.49 -15.37
N ARG A 434 2.83 -26.19 -15.31
CA ARG A 434 3.99 -25.57 -15.99
C ARG A 434 5.18 -25.31 -15.06
N THR A 435 4.97 -25.29 -13.75
CA THR A 435 6.04 -25.03 -12.77
C THR A 435 6.99 -26.24 -12.69
N THR A 436 6.44 -27.45 -12.76
CA THR A 436 7.16 -28.74 -12.72
C THR A 436 8.14 -28.98 -13.87
N SER A 437 8.04 -28.26 -15.00
CA SER A 437 9.01 -28.39 -16.11
C SER A 437 10.23 -27.49 -15.98
N HIS A 438 10.28 -26.61 -14.97
CA HIS A 438 11.43 -25.74 -14.68
C HIS A 438 11.91 -25.79 -13.21
N GLN A 439 11.20 -26.50 -12.33
CA GLN A 439 11.68 -26.86 -10.99
C GLN A 439 11.61 -28.37 -10.83
N THR A 440 12.74 -28.99 -10.50
CA THR A 440 12.83 -30.41 -10.14
C THR A 440 12.03 -30.70 -8.86
N ASN A 441 11.11 -31.65 -8.96
CA ASN A 441 10.39 -32.33 -7.88
C ASN A 441 9.67 -31.44 -6.83
N PRO A 442 8.37 -31.12 -7.02
CA PRO A 442 7.52 -30.75 -5.90
C PRO A 442 7.22 -31.99 -5.04
N VAL A 443 7.42 -31.88 -3.73
CA VAL A 443 6.84 -32.83 -2.76
C VAL A 443 5.35 -32.50 -2.58
N SER A 444 4.54 -33.53 -2.35
CA SER A 444 3.08 -33.48 -2.35
C SER A 444 2.48 -32.66 -1.21
N LEU A 445 1.89 -31.51 -1.52
CA LEU A 445 0.88 -30.83 -0.67
C LEU A 445 -0.51 -31.45 -0.88
N GLN A 446 -0.64 -32.75 -0.57
CA GLN A 446 -1.92 -33.45 -0.58
C GLN A 446 -1.89 -34.68 0.34
N ASN A 447 -2.12 -34.43 1.64
CA ASN A 447 -2.61 -35.33 2.71
C ASN A 447 -2.08 -34.84 4.07
N ASP A 448 -2.90 -34.10 4.83
CA ASP A 448 -2.78 -34.05 6.30
C ASP A 448 -4.06 -33.53 7.01
N ASN A 449 -4.97 -32.86 6.28
CA ASN A 449 -6.25 -32.36 6.81
C ASN A 449 -7.20 -33.41 7.44
N GLY A 450 -6.87 -34.70 7.41
CA GLY A 450 -7.58 -35.72 8.20
C GLY A 450 -7.11 -35.80 9.66
N GLY A 451 -5.81 -35.63 9.91
CA GLY A 451 -5.18 -36.01 11.18
C GLY A 451 -5.37 -35.04 12.34
N GLU A 452 -5.62 -33.75 12.08
CA GLU A 452 -5.86 -32.76 13.16
C GLU A 452 -7.33 -32.73 13.60
N GLN A 453 -8.27 -32.95 12.68
CA GLN A 453 -9.70 -32.85 12.98
C GLN A 453 -10.20 -34.03 13.84
N GLU A 454 -9.65 -35.24 13.65
CA GLU A 454 -9.86 -36.38 14.55
C GLU A 454 -9.27 -36.14 15.95
N LYS A 455 -8.06 -35.55 16.05
CA LYS A 455 -7.40 -35.27 17.34
C LYS A 455 -8.15 -34.22 18.17
N LEU A 456 -8.76 -33.23 17.52
CA LEU A 456 -9.61 -32.25 18.20
C LEU A 456 -10.92 -32.86 18.73
N LEU A 457 -11.52 -33.80 18.00
CA LEU A 457 -12.71 -34.54 18.47
C LEU A 457 -12.39 -35.56 19.57
N ALA A 458 -11.21 -36.19 19.53
CA ALA A 458 -10.78 -37.08 20.61
C ALA A 458 -10.60 -36.35 21.95
N HIS A 459 -10.23 -35.07 21.94
CA HIS A 459 -9.96 -34.30 23.15
C HIS A 459 -11.21 -33.67 23.81
N SER A 460 -12.32 -33.52 23.08
CA SER A 460 -13.60 -33.08 23.67
C SER A 460 -14.34 -34.20 24.41
N HIS A 461 -14.11 -35.47 24.04
CA HIS A 461 -14.73 -36.63 24.67
C HIS A 461 -14.04 -37.12 25.97
N SER A 462 -12.87 -36.56 26.33
CA SER A 462 -12.12 -36.96 27.53
C SER A 462 -12.30 -36.04 28.75
N LEU A 463 -13.08 -34.96 28.63
CA LEU A 463 -13.39 -34.00 29.70
C LEU A 463 -14.90 -33.94 29.99
N GLY A 464 -15.49 -35.11 30.23
CA GLY A 464 -16.91 -35.31 30.54
C GLY A 464 -17.18 -35.77 31.97
N VAL A 465 -16.78 -34.97 32.97
CA VAL A 465 -17.22 -35.01 34.37
C VAL A 465 -17.38 -33.58 34.88
#